data_AF-A0A816CF04-F1
#
_entry.id   AF-A0A816CF04-F1
#
_cell.length_a   1.000
_cell.length_b   1.000
_cell.length_c   1.000
_cell.angle_alpha   90.00
_cell.angle_beta   90.00
_cell.angle_gamma   90.00
#
_symmetry.space_group_name_H-M   'P 1'
#
loop_
_entity.id
_entity.type
_entity.pdbx_description
1 polymer ?
#
loop_
_entity_poly.entity_id
_entity_poly.type
_entity_poly.pdbx_seq_one_letter_code
_entity_poly.pdbx_strand_id
1 'polypeptide(L)'
;MGAILSSIRLHGVDALGDITPSRADWLTSHADATDLSAVEVERLWRRFQQITGSRDKANLYPENNALPEELSNDIFVKNLLKHFPRLRTDDDAISFGYFISVMRWFDEANLHRKLEAIFQYLNNGDPIDTTFLVKFFKHIHPDMTNDELKSTAAGAMRLLGSTETDQLNQQQFVEGVLKFIPHDELAELLDFHIIPTAVSHETATLPDLPLPPMMTANADNVVGDDLVTDDQIKQLAVQTSQKHWTKLILALGFLEYDIEAYKARNNYNAAATIYDLLDLWREQEGSLATKTRLREYLKISGFEKLVKILD
;
A
#
# COMPACT_ATOMS: atom_id res chain seq x y z
N MET A 1 -12.08 -12.34 -8.96
CA MET A 1 -10.95 -11.44 -9.32
C MET A 1 -11.39 -9.97 -9.20
N GLY A 2 -11.72 -9.47 -8.00
CA GLY A 2 -12.75 -8.41 -7.89
C GLY A 2 -12.50 -7.14 -7.08
N ALA A 3 -11.43 -6.98 -6.29
CA ALA A 3 -11.26 -5.77 -5.45
C ALA A 3 -9.84 -5.18 -5.45
N ILE A 4 -8.81 -6.04 -5.40
CA ILE A 4 -7.40 -5.57 -5.38
C ILE A 4 -6.99 -5.03 -6.76
N LEU A 5 -7.28 -5.78 -7.82
CA LEU A 5 -6.94 -5.41 -9.20
C LEU A 5 -7.57 -4.08 -9.63
N SER A 6 -8.79 -3.78 -9.17
CA SER A 6 -9.44 -2.48 -9.44
C SER A 6 -8.79 -1.31 -8.72
N SER A 7 -7.92 -1.61 -7.75
CA SER A 7 -7.30 -0.64 -6.86
C SER A 7 -5.81 -0.43 -7.16
N ILE A 8 -5.21 -1.29 -7.99
CA ILE A 8 -3.87 -1.15 -8.56
C ILE A 8 -3.98 -0.30 -9.81
N ARG A 9 -3.21 0.79 -9.87
CA ARG A 9 -3.12 1.62 -11.08
C ARG A 9 -2.23 0.91 -12.09
N LEU A 10 -2.80 0.52 -13.23
CA LEU A 10 -2.06 -0.09 -14.35
C LEU A 10 -1.88 0.87 -15.55
N HIS A 11 -2.23 2.15 -15.38
CA HIS A 11 -2.11 3.15 -16.44
C HIS A 11 -0.66 3.27 -16.89
N GLY A 12 -0.42 3.25 -18.21
CA GLY A 12 0.92 3.34 -18.80
C GLY A 12 1.65 1.99 -18.91
N VAL A 13 1.38 1.04 -18.02
CA VAL A 13 2.09 -0.26 -17.97
C VAL A 13 1.69 -1.19 -19.10
N ASP A 14 0.41 -1.19 -19.49
CA ASP A 14 -0.07 -1.96 -20.65
C ASP A 14 0.61 -1.52 -21.97
N ALA A 15 1.10 -0.27 -22.03
CA ALA A 15 1.82 0.25 -23.19
C ALA A 15 3.30 -0.17 -23.23
N LEU A 16 3.82 -0.83 -22.18
CA LEU A 16 5.20 -1.31 -22.08
C LEU A 16 5.41 -2.71 -22.66
N GLY A 17 4.34 -3.37 -23.16
CA GLY A 17 4.32 -4.79 -23.51
C GLY A 17 5.40 -5.29 -24.49
N ASP A 18 6.00 -4.39 -25.28
CA ASP A 18 7.03 -4.72 -26.28
C ASP A 18 8.44 -4.17 -25.95
N ILE A 19 8.60 -3.47 -24.84
CA ILE A 19 9.90 -2.95 -24.45
C ILE A 19 10.69 -4.12 -23.84
N THR A 20 12.01 -4.17 -24.01
CA THR A 20 12.85 -5.26 -23.46
C THR A 20 13.98 -4.69 -22.60
N PRO A 21 14.51 -5.45 -21.62
CA PRO A 21 15.60 -4.99 -20.75
C PRO A 21 16.88 -4.59 -21.50
N SER A 22 17.05 -5.02 -22.75
CA SER A 22 18.18 -4.67 -23.60
C SER A 22 18.08 -3.26 -24.21
N ARG A 23 16.92 -2.61 -24.13
CA ARG A 23 16.76 -1.22 -24.58
C ARG A 23 17.39 -0.24 -23.59
N ALA A 24 18.11 0.74 -24.11
CA ALA A 24 18.79 1.75 -23.30
C ALA A 24 17.80 2.61 -22.47
N ASP A 25 16.58 2.80 -22.96
CA ASP A 25 15.51 3.56 -22.30
C ASP A 25 14.60 2.69 -21.41
N TRP A 26 14.90 1.40 -21.23
CA TRP A 26 14.02 0.46 -20.52
C TRP A 26 13.64 0.93 -19.12
N LEU A 27 14.62 1.30 -18.30
CA LEU A 27 14.38 1.74 -16.92
C LEU A 27 13.63 3.07 -16.87
N THR A 28 14.00 4.03 -17.73
CA THR A 28 13.33 5.33 -17.80
C THR A 28 11.88 5.20 -18.28
N SER A 29 11.61 4.33 -19.25
CA SER A 29 10.23 4.06 -19.69
C SER A 29 9.38 3.42 -18.60
N HIS A 30 9.96 2.56 -17.77
CA HIS A 30 9.26 1.99 -16.61
C HIS A 30 9.03 3.02 -15.52
N ALA A 31 10.01 3.88 -15.25
CA ALA A 31 9.89 5.00 -14.31
C ALA A 31 8.75 5.93 -14.71
N ASP A 32 8.75 6.39 -15.96
CA ASP A 32 7.72 7.28 -16.52
C ASP A 32 6.32 6.65 -16.48
N ALA A 33 6.22 5.35 -16.81
CA ALA A 33 4.93 4.66 -16.84
C ALA A 33 4.38 4.30 -15.45
N THR A 34 5.23 4.28 -14.42
CA THR A 34 4.84 3.87 -13.06
C THR A 34 4.95 4.99 -12.04
N ASP A 35 5.27 6.22 -12.47
CA ASP A 35 5.59 7.39 -11.64
C ASP A 35 6.58 7.11 -10.50
N LEU A 36 7.48 6.14 -10.69
CA LEU A 36 8.56 5.85 -9.75
C LEU A 36 9.86 6.50 -10.24
N SER A 37 10.77 6.79 -9.33
CA SER A 37 12.12 7.20 -9.69
C SER A 37 12.88 6.07 -10.38
N ALA A 38 13.85 6.42 -11.22
CA ALA A 38 14.73 5.43 -11.88
C ALA A 38 15.45 4.53 -10.87
N VAL A 39 15.78 5.06 -9.68
CA VAL A 39 16.44 4.32 -8.59
C VAL A 39 15.52 3.25 -8.00
N GLU A 40 14.26 3.58 -7.76
CA GLU A 40 13.24 2.63 -7.30
C GLU A 40 13.03 1.52 -8.33
N VAL A 41 12.87 1.89 -9.60
CA VAL A 41 12.69 0.93 -10.70
C VAL A 41 13.91 0.02 -10.85
N GLU A 42 15.13 0.54 -10.79
CA GLU A 42 16.34 -0.28 -10.87
C GLU A 42 16.42 -1.26 -9.70
N ARG A 43 16.09 -0.82 -8.49
CA ARG A 43 16.08 -1.67 -7.30
C ARG A 43 15.03 -2.78 -7.43
N LEU A 44 13.82 -2.45 -7.86
CA LEU A 44 12.77 -3.43 -8.12
C LEU A 44 13.17 -4.40 -9.22
N TRP A 45 13.86 -3.93 -10.26
CA TRP A 45 14.38 -4.79 -11.34
C TRP A 45 15.37 -5.81 -10.81
N ARG A 46 16.33 -5.39 -9.97
CA ARG A 46 17.28 -6.31 -9.33
C ARG A 46 16.58 -7.36 -8.46
N ARG A 47 15.51 -6.97 -7.73
CA ARG A 47 14.69 -7.92 -6.96
C ARG A 47 13.90 -8.87 -7.86
N PHE A 48 13.33 -8.36 -8.94
CA PHE A 48 12.62 -9.17 -9.93
C PHE A 48 13.55 -10.22 -10.56
N GLN A 49 14.78 -9.83 -10.93
CA GLN A 49 15.80 -10.76 -11.46
C GLN A 49 16.22 -11.83 -10.43
N GLN A 50 16.27 -11.49 -9.13
CA GLN A 50 16.52 -12.47 -8.07
C GLN A 50 15.39 -13.49 -7.97
N ILE A 51 14.15 -13.04 -8.13
CA ILE A 51 12.96 -13.91 -8.09
C ILE A 51 12.85 -14.79 -9.33
N THR A 52 13.13 -14.27 -10.53
CA THR A 52 13.04 -15.04 -11.78
C THR A 52 14.26 -15.89 -12.10
N GLY A 53 15.35 -15.72 -11.34
CA GLY A 53 16.63 -16.38 -11.57
C GLY A 53 17.30 -16.02 -12.90
N SER A 54 16.87 -14.94 -13.58
CA SER A 54 17.38 -14.55 -14.90
C SER A 54 17.52 -13.04 -15.03
N ARG A 55 18.62 -12.62 -15.67
CA ARG A 55 18.92 -11.20 -15.90
C ARG A 55 18.15 -10.59 -17.06
N ASP A 56 17.69 -11.43 -18.00
CA ASP A 56 17.13 -10.96 -19.28
C ASP A 56 15.62 -11.23 -19.41
N LYS A 57 15.01 -11.88 -18.41
CA LYS A 57 13.57 -12.17 -18.41
C LYS A 57 12.79 -10.98 -17.84
N ALA A 58 12.01 -10.33 -18.71
CA ALA A 58 11.06 -9.30 -18.31
C ALA A 58 9.75 -9.87 -17.74
N ASN A 59 9.56 -11.19 -17.79
CA ASN A 59 8.34 -11.88 -17.39
C ASN A 59 8.63 -12.96 -16.34
N LEU A 60 7.76 -13.03 -15.33
CA LEU A 60 7.72 -14.06 -14.31
C LEU A 60 6.59 -15.04 -14.64
N TYR A 61 6.88 -16.35 -14.63
CA TYR A 61 5.92 -17.41 -14.89
C TYR A 61 5.79 -18.28 -13.64
N PRO A 62 4.81 -18.01 -12.76
CA PRO A 62 4.71 -18.66 -11.45
C PRO A 62 4.58 -20.19 -11.51
N GLU A 63 3.94 -20.73 -12.55
CA GLU A 63 3.68 -22.17 -12.71
C GLU A 63 4.84 -22.94 -13.39
N ASN A 64 5.81 -22.25 -14.00
CA ASN A 64 6.89 -22.86 -14.80
C ASN A 64 8.23 -23.00 -14.06
N ASN A 65 8.22 -23.20 -12.74
CA ASN A 65 9.43 -23.29 -11.90
C ASN A 65 10.36 -22.07 -12.03
N ALA A 66 9.82 -20.89 -12.38
CA ALA A 66 10.61 -19.66 -12.48
C ALA A 66 11.01 -19.10 -11.10
N LEU A 67 10.37 -19.60 -10.03
CA LEU A 67 10.65 -19.24 -8.65
C LEU A 67 11.70 -20.19 -8.05
N PRO A 68 12.56 -19.71 -7.13
CA PRO A 68 13.36 -20.57 -6.27
C PRO A 68 12.54 -21.68 -5.62
N GLU A 69 13.12 -22.86 -5.40
CA GLU A 69 12.42 -24.05 -4.87
C GLU A 69 11.70 -23.79 -3.53
N GLU A 70 12.29 -22.94 -2.68
CA GLU A 70 11.73 -22.51 -1.41
C GLU A 70 10.42 -21.74 -1.60
N LEU A 71 10.39 -20.83 -2.58
CA LEU A 71 9.23 -19.99 -2.88
C LEU A 71 8.20 -20.70 -3.74
N SER A 72 8.63 -21.63 -4.60
CA SER A 72 7.74 -22.39 -5.46
C SER A 72 6.91 -23.41 -4.68
N ASN A 73 7.37 -23.86 -3.52
CA ASN A 73 6.61 -24.78 -2.66
C ASN A 73 5.71 -24.07 -1.64
N ASP A 74 5.89 -22.77 -1.44
CA ASP A 74 5.11 -21.98 -0.49
C ASP A 74 3.70 -21.68 -1.05
N ILE A 75 2.67 -22.08 -0.30
CA ILE A 75 1.27 -21.92 -0.69
C ILE A 75 0.82 -20.45 -0.65
N PHE A 76 1.37 -19.64 0.26
CA PHE A 76 1.05 -18.22 0.38
C PHE A 76 1.69 -17.43 -0.74
N VAL A 77 2.94 -17.73 -1.09
CA VAL A 77 3.61 -17.09 -2.24
C VAL A 77 2.84 -17.40 -3.52
N LYS A 78 2.45 -18.66 -3.73
CA LYS A 78 1.62 -19.06 -4.87
C LYS A 78 0.28 -18.32 -4.90
N ASN A 79 -0.43 -18.26 -3.78
CA ASN A 79 -1.71 -17.57 -3.72
C ASN A 79 -1.55 -16.07 -3.95
N LEU A 80 -0.55 -15.43 -3.32
CA LEU A 80 -0.22 -14.01 -3.55
C LEU A 80 -0.01 -13.73 -5.05
N LEU A 81 0.82 -14.53 -5.72
CA LEU A 81 1.12 -14.34 -7.14
C LEU A 81 -0.10 -14.55 -8.04
N LYS A 82 -1.06 -15.42 -7.68
CA LYS A 82 -2.33 -15.56 -8.43
C LYS A 82 -3.12 -14.26 -8.52
N HIS A 83 -2.94 -13.35 -7.56
CA HIS A 83 -3.63 -12.06 -7.56
C HIS A 83 -2.87 -10.96 -8.31
N PHE A 84 -1.67 -11.24 -8.82
CA PHE A 84 -0.94 -10.27 -9.64
C PHE A 84 -1.59 -10.17 -11.03
N PRO A 85 -1.63 -8.96 -11.64
CA PRO A 85 -2.08 -8.80 -13.02
C PRO A 85 -1.25 -9.66 -13.98
N ARG A 86 -1.91 -10.17 -15.02
CA ARG A 86 -1.35 -11.14 -15.98
C ARG A 86 -1.41 -10.60 -17.39
N LEU A 87 -0.37 -10.88 -18.18
CA LEU A 87 -0.36 -10.57 -19.60
C LEU A 87 -1.45 -11.39 -20.28
N ARG A 88 -2.30 -10.72 -21.08
CA ARG A 88 -3.38 -11.39 -21.80
C ARG A 88 -2.91 -12.23 -22.98
N THR A 89 -1.68 -11.98 -23.42
CA THR A 89 -1.11 -12.48 -24.67
C THR A 89 -0.15 -13.65 -24.47
N ASP A 90 0.25 -13.95 -23.24
CA ASP A 90 1.37 -14.85 -22.95
C ASP A 90 1.12 -15.66 -21.67
N ASP A 91 1.36 -16.97 -21.71
CA ASP A 91 1.02 -18.05 -20.74
C ASP A 91 0.97 -17.63 -19.25
N ASP A 92 -0.08 -16.90 -18.87
CA ASP A 92 -0.30 -16.40 -17.50
C ASP A 92 0.93 -15.65 -16.93
N ALA A 93 1.67 -14.93 -17.76
CA ALA A 93 2.90 -14.28 -17.33
C ALA A 93 2.64 -12.99 -16.52
N ILE A 94 3.47 -12.72 -15.52
CA ILE A 94 3.52 -11.43 -14.80
C ILE A 94 4.67 -10.61 -15.40
N SER A 95 4.37 -9.50 -16.07
CA SER A 95 5.41 -8.61 -16.59
C SER A 95 6.09 -7.82 -15.46
N PHE A 96 7.30 -7.34 -15.71
CA PHE A 96 8.01 -6.47 -14.77
C PHE A 96 7.21 -5.20 -14.44
N GLY A 97 6.53 -4.60 -15.41
CA GLY A 97 5.67 -3.44 -15.17
C GLY A 97 4.49 -3.74 -14.23
N TYR A 98 3.86 -4.91 -14.37
CA TYR A 98 2.82 -5.34 -13.43
C TYR A 98 3.38 -5.62 -12.03
N PHE A 99 4.56 -6.22 -11.95
CA PHE A 99 5.26 -6.37 -10.68
C PHE A 99 5.52 -5.02 -10.01
N ILE A 100 6.06 -4.03 -10.72
CA ILE A 100 6.29 -2.68 -10.19
C ILE A 100 4.99 -2.06 -9.68
N SER A 101 3.91 -2.16 -10.46
CA SER A 101 2.61 -1.60 -10.09
C SER A 101 2.09 -2.16 -8.76
N VAL A 102 2.30 -3.46 -8.53
CA VAL A 102 1.93 -4.12 -7.28
C VAL A 102 2.84 -3.68 -6.13
N MET A 103 4.16 -3.57 -6.36
CA MET A 103 5.10 -3.12 -5.33
C MET A 103 4.83 -1.67 -4.92
N ARG A 104 4.57 -0.78 -5.88
CA ARG A 104 4.12 0.60 -5.65
C ARG A 104 2.83 0.64 -4.84
N TRP A 105 1.87 -0.22 -5.19
CA TRP A 105 0.64 -0.34 -4.42
C TRP A 105 0.91 -0.75 -2.97
N PHE A 106 1.84 -1.67 -2.71
CA PHE A 106 2.21 -2.03 -1.33
C PHE A 106 2.89 -0.88 -0.56
N ASP A 107 3.61 0.01 -1.24
CA ASP A 107 4.23 1.19 -0.62
C ASP A 107 3.17 2.26 -0.30
N GLU A 108 2.24 2.52 -1.22
CA GLU A 108 1.23 3.58 -1.08
C GLU A 108 -0.05 3.16 -0.32
N ALA A 109 -0.37 1.87 -0.26
CA ALA A 109 -1.61 1.40 0.35
C ALA A 109 -1.59 1.59 1.86
N ASN A 110 -2.67 2.19 2.38
CA ASN A 110 -2.87 2.27 3.81
C ASN A 110 -3.10 0.88 4.44
N LEU A 111 -3.01 0.84 5.77
CA LEU A 111 -3.13 -0.36 6.56
C LEU A 111 -4.42 -1.15 6.28
N HIS A 112 -5.55 -0.47 6.18
CA HIS A 112 -6.85 -1.11 5.93
C HIS A 112 -6.87 -1.84 4.58
N ARG A 113 -6.42 -1.19 3.51
CA ARG A 113 -6.35 -1.80 2.16
C ARG A 113 -5.36 -2.96 2.11
N LYS A 114 -4.25 -2.88 2.85
CA LYS A 114 -3.31 -4.00 3.00
C LYS A 114 -3.98 -5.21 3.68
N LEU A 115 -4.78 -5.00 4.72
CA LEU A 115 -5.52 -6.07 5.39
C LEU A 115 -6.61 -6.69 4.50
N GLU A 116 -7.35 -5.86 3.76
CA GLU A 116 -8.29 -6.35 2.76
C GLU A 116 -7.59 -7.23 1.72
N ALA A 117 -6.39 -6.83 1.29
CA ALA A 117 -5.61 -7.60 0.33
C ALA A 117 -5.11 -8.92 0.92
N ILE A 118 -4.60 -8.91 2.15
CA ILE A 118 -4.18 -10.11 2.88
C ILE A 118 -5.34 -11.11 2.97
N PHE A 119 -6.56 -10.66 3.31
CA PHE A 119 -7.72 -11.54 3.35
C PHE A 119 -7.94 -12.27 2.01
N GLN A 120 -7.85 -11.54 0.90
CA GLN A 120 -7.98 -12.13 -0.44
C GLN A 120 -6.87 -13.13 -0.72
N TYR A 121 -5.62 -12.83 -0.33
CA TYR A 121 -4.48 -13.72 -0.55
C TYR A 121 -4.53 -15.00 0.28
N LEU A 122 -5.10 -14.93 1.48
CA LEU A 122 -5.20 -16.09 2.38
C LEU A 122 -6.09 -17.18 1.79
N ASN A 123 -7.30 -16.82 1.33
CA ASN A 123 -8.30 -17.79 0.90
C ASN A 123 -8.98 -17.44 -0.44
N ASN A 124 -8.26 -16.81 -1.37
CA ASN A 124 -8.76 -16.35 -2.68
C ASN A 124 -9.99 -15.42 -2.61
N GLY A 125 -10.20 -14.77 -1.46
CA GLY A 125 -11.36 -13.93 -1.18
C GLY A 125 -12.59 -14.66 -0.65
N ASP A 126 -12.53 -16.00 -0.54
CA ASP A 126 -13.60 -16.78 0.08
C ASP A 126 -13.59 -16.59 1.60
N PRO A 127 -14.77 -16.69 2.27
CA PRO A 127 -14.85 -16.62 3.72
C PRO A 127 -13.88 -17.58 4.41
N ILE A 128 -13.22 -17.11 5.46
CA ILE A 128 -12.31 -17.91 6.27
C ILE A 128 -13.14 -18.73 7.25
N ASP A 129 -13.02 -20.05 7.20
CA ASP A 129 -13.65 -20.97 8.14
C ASP A 129 -12.64 -21.61 9.09
N THR A 130 -13.13 -22.30 10.13
CA THR A 130 -12.28 -23.02 11.08
C THR A 130 -11.40 -24.07 10.39
N THR A 131 -11.88 -24.70 9.31
CA THR A 131 -11.11 -25.72 8.57
C THR A 131 -9.89 -25.12 7.88
N PHE A 132 -10.05 -23.94 7.27
CA PHE A 132 -8.96 -23.16 6.69
C PHE A 132 -7.94 -22.79 7.76
N LEU A 133 -8.38 -22.23 8.89
CA LEU A 133 -7.47 -21.81 9.97
C LEU A 133 -6.69 -22.97 10.56
N VAL A 134 -7.28 -24.16 10.70
CA VAL A 134 -6.55 -25.36 11.13
C VAL A 134 -5.43 -25.71 10.13
N LYS A 135 -5.70 -25.65 8.83
CA LYS A 135 -4.68 -25.91 7.80
C LYS A 135 -3.59 -24.84 7.80
N PHE A 136 -4.00 -23.58 7.96
CA PHE A 136 -3.12 -22.42 8.06
C PHE A 136 -2.16 -22.54 9.25
N PHE A 137 -2.69 -22.76 10.45
CA PHE A 137 -1.87 -22.92 11.65
C PHE A 137 -0.99 -24.17 11.61
N LYS A 138 -1.45 -25.26 11.01
CA LYS A 138 -0.59 -26.44 10.80
C LYS A 138 0.61 -26.15 9.90
N HIS A 139 0.46 -25.24 8.94
CA HIS A 139 1.56 -24.85 8.07
C HIS A 139 2.59 -23.99 8.81
N ILE A 140 2.15 -23.08 9.67
CA ILE A 140 3.03 -22.17 10.43
C ILE A 140 3.63 -22.86 11.67
N HIS A 141 2.86 -23.75 12.30
CA HIS A 141 3.22 -24.47 13.51
C HIS A 141 3.03 -25.98 13.30
N PRO A 142 3.94 -26.63 12.54
CA PRO A 142 3.82 -28.04 12.18
C PRO A 142 3.86 -28.98 13.39
N ASP A 143 4.41 -28.53 14.52
CA ASP A 143 4.58 -29.31 15.75
C ASP A 143 3.31 -29.35 16.62
N MET A 144 2.31 -28.51 16.36
CA MET A 144 1.07 -28.50 17.14
C MET A 144 0.22 -29.76 16.87
N THR A 145 -0.38 -30.29 17.93
CA THR A 145 -1.32 -31.42 17.79
C THR A 145 -2.62 -30.98 17.11
N ASN A 146 -3.35 -31.94 16.52
CA ASN A 146 -4.63 -31.63 15.86
C ASN A 146 -5.66 -30.99 16.80
N ASP A 147 -5.65 -31.33 18.09
CA ASP A 147 -6.59 -30.77 19.07
C ASP A 147 -6.21 -29.35 19.47
N GLU A 148 -4.91 -29.05 19.63
CA GLU A 148 -4.41 -27.68 19.83
C GLU A 148 -4.69 -26.80 18.62
N LEU A 149 -4.50 -27.30 17.39
CA LEU A 149 -4.81 -26.57 16.16
C LEU A 149 -6.29 -26.21 16.07
N LYS A 150 -7.19 -27.16 16.37
CA LYS A 150 -8.65 -26.91 16.39
C LYS A 150 -9.04 -25.91 17.46
N SER A 151 -8.47 -26.04 18.66
CA SER A 151 -8.74 -25.11 19.76
C SER A 151 -8.28 -23.69 19.43
N THR A 152 -7.08 -23.56 18.83
CA THR A 152 -6.51 -22.28 18.40
C THR A 152 -7.31 -21.66 17.27
N ALA A 153 -7.72 -22.45 16.27
CA ALA A 153 -8.59 -22.00 15.18
C ALA A 153 -9.94 -21.48 15.68
N ALA A 154 -10.61 -22.22 16.57
CA ALA A 154 -11.87 -21.79 17.16
C ALA A 154 -11.70 -20.54 18.04
N GLY A 155 -10.58 -20.42 18.76
CA GLY A 155 -10.21 -19.22 19.51
C GLY A 155 -10.04 -18.00 18.60
N ALA A 156 -9.28 -18.15 17.51
CA ALA A 156 -9.06 -17.09 16.52
C ALA A 156 -10.37 -16.64 15.86
N MET A 157 -11.25 -17.58 15.46
CA MET A 157 -12.57 -17.25 14.89
C MET A 157 -13.40 -16.38 15.83
N ARG A 158 -13.45 -16.74 17.11
CA ARG A 158 -14.20 -15.98 18.13
C ARG A 158 -13.59 -14.62 18.39
N LEU A 159 -12.26 -14.53 18.46
CA LEU A 159 -11.56 -13.27 18.62
C LEU A 159 -11.92 -12.35 17.45
N LEU A 160 -11.70 -12.79 16.23
CA LEU A 160 -11.95 -12.00 15.02
C LEU A 160 -13.46 -11.75 14.73
N GLY A 161 -14.37 -12.18 15.60
CA GLY A 161 -15.78 -11.77 15.57
C GLY A 161 -16.73 -12.74 14.86
N SER A 162 -16.30 -13.96 14.54
CA SER A 162 -17.21 -15.01 14.06
C SER A 162 -17.89 -15.69 15.25
N THR A 163 -19.14 -15.30 15.53
CA THR A 163 -19.92 -15.84 16.66
C THR A 163 -21.07 -16.76 16.24
N GLU A 164 -21.57 -16.65 14.99
CA GLU A 164 -22.80 -17.36 14.56
C GLU A 164 -22.62 -18.27 13.35
N THR A 165 -21.74 -17.92 12.40
CA THR A 165 -21.67 -18.59 11.08
C THR A 165 -20.50 -19.56 10.91
N ASP A 166 -19.58 -19.65 11.88
CA ASP A 166 -18.28 -20.35 11.77
C ASP A 166 -17.50 -19.98 10.49
N GLN A 167 -17.78 -18.78 9.98
CA GLN A 167 -17.18 -18.18 8.81
C GLN A 167 -16.92 -16.72 9.09
N LEU A 168 -15.82 -16.23 8.53
CA LEU A 168 -15.33 -14.88 8.71
C LEU A 168 -15.17 -14.23 7.35
N ASN A 169 -15.98 -13.22 7.09
CA ASN A 169 -15.89 -12.44 5.86
C ASN A 169 -14.77 -11.38 5.95
N GLN A 170 -14.51 -10.69 4.84
CA GLN A 170 -13.43 -9.71 4.74
C GLN A 170 -13.57 -8.57 5.76
N GLN A 171 -14.79 -8.03 5.93
CA GLN A 171 -15.03 -6.94 6.86
C GLN A 171 -14.75 -7.37 8.31
N GLN A 172 -15.28 -8.54 8.71
CA GLN A 172 -15.04 -9.12 10.02
C GLN A 172 -13.55 -9.40 10.27
N PHE A 173 -12.83 -9.87 9.24
CA PHE A 173 -11.38 -10.03 9.32
C PHE A 173 -10.67 -8.73 9.62
N VAL A 174 -10.93 -7.69 8.81
CA VAL A 174 -10.23 -6.42 8.93
C VAL A 174 -10.55 -5.74 10.26
N GLU A 175 -11.83 -5.66 10.64
CA GLU A 175 -12.26 -5.09 11.92
C GLU A 175 -11.72 -5.90 13.11
N GLY A 176 -11.73 -7.23 13.00
CA GLY A 176 -11.16 -8.12 14.00
C GLY A 176 -9.68 -7.84 14.19
N VAL A 177 -8.88 -7.93 13.12
CA VAL A 177 -7.43 -7.70 13.20
C VAL A 177 -7.09 -6.33 13.79
N LEU A 178 -7.75 -5.26 13.31
CA LEU A 178 -7.55 -3.90 13.81
C LEU A 178 -7.95 -3.71 15.29
N LYS A 179 -8.87 -4.53 15.80
CA LYS A 179 -9.30 -4.49 17.20
C LYS A 179 -8.34 -5.24 18.13
N PHE A 180 -7.74 -6.33 17.66
CA PHE A 180 -6.93 -7.21 18.51
C PHE A 180 -5.43 -6.92 18.44
N ILE A 181 -4.92 -6.45 17.31
CA ILE A 181 -3.51 -6.10 17.15
C ILE A 181 -3.37 -4.59 17.29
N PRO A 182 -2.50 -4.09 18.19
CA PRO A 182 -2.22 -2.66 18.28
C PRO A 182 -1.85 -2.07 16.93
N HIS A 183 -2.38 -0.88 16.63
CA HIS A 183 -2.20 -0.25 15.33
C HIS A 183 -0.72 -0.06 14.98
N ASP A 184 0.10 0.36 15.94
CA ASP A 184 1.54 0.61 15.71
C ASP A 184 2.30 -0.66 15.37
N GLU A 185 2.02 -1.77 16.08
CA GLU A 185 2.63 -3.08 15.79
C GLU A 185 2.20 -3.56 14.40
N LEU A 186 0.93 -3.38 14.05
CA LEU A 186 0.42 -3.80 12.75
C LEU A 186 0.96 -2.93 11.60
N ALA A 187 1.12 -1.63 11.84
CA ALA A 187 1.74 -0.71 10.90
C ALA A 187 3.20 -1.06 10.66
N GLU A 188 3.96 -1.39 11.70
CA GLU A 188 5.35 -1.86 11.60
C GLU A 188 5.44 -3.20 10.84
N LEU A 189 4.57 -4.17 11.15
CA LEU A 189 4.56 -5.47 10.48
C LEU A 189 4.19 -5.39 9.00
N LEU A 190 3.34 -4.44 8.62
CA LEU A 190 2.91 -4.21 7.24
C LEU A 190 3.64 -3.04 6.58
N ASP A 191 4.71 -2.55 7.22
CA ASP A 191 5.53 -1.48 6.67
C ASP A 191 6.30 -2.03 5.47
N PHE A 192 6.13 -1.35 4.34
CA PHE A 192 6.76 -1.75 3.09
C PHE A 192 7.19 -0.49 2.38
N HIS A 193 8.49 -0.41 2.09
CA HIS A 193 9.07 0.67 1.31
C HIS A 193 9.94 0.09 0.20
N ILE A 194 9.76 0.61 -1.02
CA ILE A 194 10.60 0.20 -2.15
C ILE A 194 12.06 0.54 -1.86
N ILE A 195 12.32 1.70 -1.27
CA ILE A 195 13.60 2.10 -0.69
C ILE A 195 13.50 2.06 0.85
N PRO A 196 14.03 1.04 1.54
CA PRO A 196 14.15 1.01 2.98
C PRO A 196 14.79 2.27 3.54
N THR A 197 14.14 2.76 4.58
CA THR A 197 14.42 3.99 5.31
C THR A 197 15.86 4.07 5.82
N ALA A 198 16.48 2.91 6.13
CA ALA A 198 17.89 2.83 6.55
C ALA A 198 18.88 3.35 5.49
N VAL A 199 18.60 3.13 4.20
CA VAL A 199 19.47 3.60 3.09
C VAL A 199 19.27 5.10 2.85
N SER A 200 18.06 5.60 3.04
CA SER A 200 17.73 7.03 2.95
C SER A 200 18.47 7.86 4.03
N HIS A 201 18.72 7.28 5.20
CA HIS A 201 19.51 7.90 6.27
C HIS A 201 21.02 7.90 6.00
N GLU A 202 21.57 6.90 5.30
CA GLU A 202 22.99 6.84 4.95
C GLU A 202 23.38 7.86 3.86
N THR A 203 22.50 8.16 2.91
CA THR A 203 22.74 9.22 1.92
C THR A 203 22.75 10.63 2.52
N ALA A 204 22.09 10.83 3.67
CA ALA A 204 22.08 12.12 4.37
C ALA A 204 23.36 12.38 5.21
N THR A 205 24.26 11.40 5.34
CA THR A 205 25.44 11.47 6.23
C THR A 205 26.79 11.45 5.51
N LEU A 206 26.80 11.45 4.17
CA LEU A 206 28.05 11.53 3.41
C LEU A 206 28.54 12.99 3.30
N PRO A 207 29.83 13.28 3.59
CA PRO A 207 30.39 14.63 3.43
C PRO A 207 30.55 14.98 1.95
N ASP A 208 30.11 16.19 1.60
CA ASP A 208 30.14 16.81 0.26
C ASP A 208 31.46 16.54 -0.48
N LEU A 209 31.41 15.65 -1.47
CA LEU A 209 32.38 15.64 -2.57
C LEU A 209 31.76 16.37 -3.76
N PRO A 210 32.50 17.28 -4.43
CA PRO A 210 31.97 18.01 -5.57
C PRO A 210 31.80 17.05 -6.76
N LEU A 211 30.55 16.72 -7.07
CA LEU A 211 30.19 15.93 -8.26
C LEU A 211 30.18 16.83 -9.52
N PRO A 212 30.52 16.28 -10.70
CA PRO A 212 30.39 17.00 -11.97
C PRO A 212 28.91 17.21 -12.32
N PRO A 213 28.58 18.20 -13.18
CA PRO A 213 27.21 18.59 -13.46
C PRO A 213 26.52 17.54 -14.33
N MET A 214 25.96 16.51 -13.69
CA MET A 214 24.92 15.67 -14.28
C MET A 214 23.56 16.28 -13.94
N MET A 215 22.69 16.35 -14.93
CA MET A 215 21.35 16.92 -14.83
C MET A 215 20.49 16.11 -13.84
N THR A 216 20.52 16.52 -12.58
CA THR A 216 19.53 16.17 -11.56
C THR A 216 18.28 17.01 -11.82
N ALA A 217 17.27 16.40 -12.44
CA ALA A 217 15.92 16.93 -12.35
C ALA A 217 15.39 16.61 -10.93
N ASN A 218 15.55 17.58 -10.03
CA ASN A 218 14.71 17.90 -8.88
C ASN A 218 14.37 16.78 -7.88
N ALA A 219 15.34 16.39 -7.04
CA ALA A 219 15.07 15.76 -5.74
C ALA A 219 15.46 16.64 -4.53
N ASP A 220 16.09 17.81 -4.74
CA ASP A 220 16.58 18.69 -3.66
C ASP A 220 15.96 20.10 -3.63
N ASN A 221 14.70 20.22 -4.06
CA ASN A 221 13.92 21.44 -3.82
C ASN A 221 12.48 21.10 -3.44
N VAL A 222 12.28 20.32 -2.36
CA VAL A 222 11.13 20.64 -1.49
C VAL A 222 11.59 21.86 -0.70
N VAL A 223 11.52 23.02 -1.36
CA VAL A 223 11.57 24.32 -0.69
C VAL A 223 10.59 24.20 0.49
N GLY A 224 10.91 24.75 1.66
CA GLY A 224 9.95 24.82 2.78
C GLY A 224 8.60 25.48 2.42
N ASP A 225 8.47 25.95 1.18
CA ASP A 225 7.29 26.45 0.50
C ASP A 225 6.33 25.37 -0.04
N ASP A 226 6.69 24.08 -0.12
CA ASP A 226 5.74 23.02 -0.59
C ASP A 226 5.08 22.22 0.56
N LEU A 227 5.46 22.48 1.81
CA LEU A 227 4.80 21.90 2.98
C LEU A 227 3.50 22.64 3.32
N VAL A 228 2.49 21.90 3.79
CA VAL A 228 1.23 22.49 4.20
C VAL A 228 1.40 23.24 5.54
N THR A 229 1.20 24.55 5.50
CA THR A 229 1.33 25.40 6.68
C THR A 229 0.10 25.32 7.60
N ASP A 230 0.29 25.67 8.87
CA ASP A 230 -0.79 25.67 9.86
C ASP A 230 -1.94 26.62 9.50
N ASP A 231 -1.61 27.79 8.96
CA ASP A 231 -2.61 28.75 8.50
C ASP A 231 -3.44 28.21 7.32
N GLN A 232 -2.82 27.42 6.43
CA GLN A 232 -3.54 26.77 5.33
C GLN A 232 -4.50 25.69 5.84
N ILE A 233 -4.09 24.90 6.85
CA ILE A 233 -4.97 23.91 7.50
C ILE A 233 -6.16 24.60 8.18
N LYS A 234 -5.92 25.69 8.93
CA LYS A 234 -7.00 26.47 9.57
C LYS A 234 -7.99 27.01 8.56
N GLN A 235 -7.50 27.62 7.47
CA GLN A 235 -8.35 28.16 6.42
C GLN A 235 -9.15 27.06 5.71
N LEU A 236 -8.52 25.92 5.43
CA LEU A 236 -9.20 24.77 4.84
C LEU A 236 -10.28 24.22 5.77
N ALA A 237 -9.99 24.05 7.06
CA ALA A 237 -10.95 23.55 8.04
C ALA A 237 -12.20 24.44 8.15
N VAL A 238 -12.01 25.77 8.17
CA VAL A 238 -13.13 26.73 8.18
C VAL A 238 -13.94 26.65 6.89
N GLN A 239 -13.30 26.63 5.72
CA GLN A 239 -14.04 26.65 4.45
C GLN A 239 -14.69 25.31 4.08
N THR A 240 -14.10 24.19 4.50
CA THR A 240 -14.65 22.85 4.28
C THR A 240 -15.81 22.53 5.24
N SER A 241 -15.81 23.13 6.44
CA SER A 241 -16.88 22.92 7.45
C SER A 241 -18.30 23.25 6.95
N GLN A 242 -18.42 24.09 5.92
CA GLN A 242 -19.70 24.50 5.32
C GLN A 242 -20.25 23.50 4.27
N LYS A 243 -19.53 22.40 4.02
CA LYS A 243 -19.85 21.39 2.99
C LYS A 243 -19.71 19.97 3.55
N HIS A 244 -19.98 18.95 2.72
CA HIS A 244 -19.80 17.54 3.06
C HIS A 244 -18.31 17.14 3.17
N TRP A 245 -17.65 17.59 4.23
CA TRP A 245 -16.22 17.41 4.52
C TRP A 245 -15.84 15.96 4.86
N THR A 246 -16.79 15.11 5.24
CA THR A 246 -16.53 13.69 5.54
C THR A 246 -15.81 12.97 4.40
N LYS A 247 -16.14 13.31 3.15
CA LYS A 247 -15.47 12.74 1.96
C LYS A 247 -13.99 13.14 1.83
N LEU A 248 -13.62 14.32 2.31
CA LEU A 248 -12.22 14.76 2.34
C LEU A 248 -11.45 13.98 3.40
N ILE A 249 -12.03 13.88 4.59
CA ILE A 249 -11.43 13.19 5.72
C ILE A 249 -11.27 11.68 5.46
N LEU A 250 -12.27 11.04 4.83
CA LEU A 250 -12.17 9.66 4.36
C LEU A 250 -11.08 9.50 3.28
N ALA A 251 -10.93 10.47 2.38
CA ALA A 251 -9.88 10.44 1.35
C ALA A 251 -8.47 10.63 1.94
N LEU A 252 -8.36 11.34 3.07
CA LEU A 252 -7.13 11.50 3.84
C LEU A 252 -6.78 10.27 4.69
N GLY A 253 -7.65 9.24 4.71
CA GLY A 253 -7.36 7.96 5.37
C GLY A 253 -8.01 7.75 6.73
N PHE A 254 -8.80 8.71 7.23
CA PHE A 254 -9.53 8.56 8.49
C PHE A 254 -10.82 7.77 8.33
N LEU A 255 -11.21 6.98 9.32
CA LEU A 255 -12.44 6.19 9.32
C LEU A 255 -13.63 6.98 9.89
N GLU A 256 -14.85 6.48 9.65
CA GLU A 256 -16.06 7.07 10.24
C GLU A 256 -16.03 7.06 11.78
N TYR A 257 -15.40 6.04 12.38
CA TYR A 257 -15.15 5.99 13.82
C TYR A 257 -14.24 7.14 14.29
N ASP A 258 -13.14 7.42 13.58
CA ASP A 258 -12.24 8.53 13.92
C ASP A 258 -13.00 9.86 13.82
N ILE A 259 -13.79 10.02 12.76
CA ILE A 259 -14.65 11.18 12.57
C ILE A 259 -15.61 11.36 13.76
N GLU A 260 -16.29 10.30 14.23
CA GLU A 260 -17.20 10.37 15.37
C GLU A 260 -16.47 10.63 16.70
N ALA A 261 -15.29 10.04 16.90
CA ALA A 261 -14.45 10.27 18.08
C ALA A 261 -14.00 11.73 18.15
N TYR A 262 -13.51 12.30 17.05
CA TYR A 262 -13.09 13.69 16.97
C TYR A 262 -14.27 14.67 17.00
N LYS A 263 -15.44 14.31 16.46
CA LYS A 263 -16.67 15.09 16.65
C LYS A 263 -17.05 15.17 18.12
N ALA A 264 -17.05 14.04 18.83
CA ALA A 264 -17.39 14.01 20.26
C ALA A 264 -16.40 14.83 21.08
N ARG A 265 -15.09 14.73 20.79
CA ARG A 265 -14.02 15.52 21.42
C ARG A 265 -14.18 17.03 21.21
N ASN A 266 -14.61 17.43 20.02
CA ASN A 266 -14.74 18.83 19.62
C ASN A 266 -16.16 19.41 19.79
N ASN A 267 -16.98 18.81 20.65
CA ASN A 267 -18.38 19.24 20.88
C ASN A 267 -19.18 19.40 19.57
N TYR A 268 -18.96 18.50 18.61
CA TYR A 268 -19.56 18.49 17.28
C TYR A 268 -19.29 19.75 16.45
N ASN A 269 -18.25 20.52 16.78
CA ASN A 269 -17.81 21.63 15.95
C ASN A 269 -17.06 21.10 14.73
N ALA A 270 -17.67 21.23 13.55
CA ALA A 270 -17.12 20.74 12.30
C ALA A 270 -15.76 21.36 11.95
N ALA A 271 -15.57 22.67 12.12
CA ALA A 271 -14.31 23.33 11.79
C ALA A 271 -13.17 22.87 12.71
N ALA A 272 -13.42 22.72 14.01
CA ALA A 272 -12.45 22.19 14.96
C ALA A 272 -12.13 20.72 14.68
N THR A 273 -13.14 19.92 14.35
CA THR A 273 -12.98 18.50 14.00
C THR A 273 -12.13 18.32 12.75
N ILE A 274 -12.38 19.10 11.69
CA ILE A 274 -11.61 19.03 10.45
C ILE A 274 -10.17 19.52 10.66
N TYR A 275 -9.99 20.57 11.47
CA TYR A 275 -8.66 21.08 11.81
C TYR A 275 -7.83 19.99 12.49
N ASP A 276 -8.34 19.37 13.55
CA ASP A 276 -7.62 18.32 14.29
C ASP A 276 -7.27 17.13 13.40
N LEU A 277 -8.17 16.75 12.48
CA LEU A 277 -7.93 15.63 11.56
C LEU A 277 -6.91 16.00 10.46
N LEU A 278 -6.94 17.22 9.93
CA LEU A 278 -5.93 17.68 8.98
C LEU A 278 -4.56 17.85 9.64
N ASP A 279 -4.52 18.30 10.89
CA ASP A 279 -3.30 18.43 11.67
C ASP A 279 -2.70 17.05 11.97
N LEU A 280 -3.55 16.11 12.41
CA LEU A 280 -3.14 14.71 12.61
C LEU A 280 -2.64 14.06 11.31
N TRP A 281 -3.29 14.33 10.18
CA TRP A 281 -2.80 13.86 8.87
C TRP A 281 -1.42 14.42 8.54
N ARG A 282 -1.20 15.71 8.80
CA ARG A 282 0.11 16.35 8.61
C ARG A 282 1.17 15.74 9.52
N GLU A 283 0.83 15.47 10.78
CA GLU A 283 1.72 14.79 11.73
C GLU A 283 2.06 13.36 11.29
N GLN A 284 1.06 12.61 10.81
CA GLN A 284 1.23 11.23 10.34
C GLN A 284 2.10 11.13 9.08
N GLU A 285 1.91 12.04 8.13
CA GLU A 285 2.64 12.04 6.86
C GLU A 285 4.00 12.77 6.92
N GLY A 286 4.23 13.60 7.94
CA GLY A 286 5.50 14.28 8.17
C GLY A 286 5.95 15.10 6.94
N SER A 287 7.12 14.77 6.39
CA SER A 287 7.67 15.44 5.19
C SER A 287 6.89 15.13 3.90
N LEU A 288 6.01 14.12 3.92
CA LEU A 288 5.16 13.74 2.78
C LEU A 288 3.81 14.48 2.77
N ALA A 289 3.53 15.29 3.80
CA ALA A 289 2.36 16.17 3.90
C ALA A 289 2.49 17.41 2.99
N THR A 290 2.64 17.19 1.69
CA THR A 290 2.87 18.27 0.72
C THR A 290 1.56 18.92 0.26
N LYS A 291 1.64 20.19 -0.14
CA LYS A 291 0.53 20.93 -0.76
C LYS A 291 0.00 20.20 -1.99
N THR A 292 0.88 19.57 -2.76
CA THR A 292 0.52 18.78 -3.94
C THR A 292 -0.37 17.60 -3.59
N ARG A 293 -0.03 16.84 -2.55
CA ARG A 293 -0.83 15.67 -2.12
C ARG A 293 -2.18 16.08 -1.55
N LEU A 294 -2.22 17.13 -0.73
CA LEU A 294 -3.46 17.69 -0.21
C LEU A 294 -4.37 18.23 -1.33
N ARG A 295 -3.78 18.81 -2.39
CA ARG A 295 -4.50 19.26 -3.59
C ARG A 295 -5.19 18.10 -4.31
N GLU A 296 -4.59 16.92 -4.37
CA GLU A 296 -5.24 15.74 -4.96
C GLU A 296 -6.44 15.27 -4.14
N TYR A 297 -6.30 15.17 -2.82
CA TYR A 297 -7.41 14.81 -1.93
C TYR A 297 -8.56 15.81 -2.03
N LEU A 298 -8.26 17.12 -2.08
CA LEU A 298 -9.28 18.15 -2.27
C LEU A 298 -10.01 18.00 -3.61
N LYS A 299 -9.31 17.65 -4.71
CA LYS A 299 -9.95 17.41 -6.01
C LYS A 299 -10.86 16.18 -5.98
N ILE A 300 -10.36 15.06 -5.47
CA ILE A 300 -11.12 13.79 -5.38
C ILE A 300 -12.40 13.97 -4.56
N SER A 301 -12.33 14.77 -3.49
CA SER A 301 -13.45 15.00 -2.59
C SER A 301 -14.36 16.16 -3.01
N GLY A 302 -14.16 16.75 -4.19
CA GLY A 302 -15.04 17.78 -4.77
C GLY A 302 -14.82 19.21 -4.24
N PHE A 303 -13.64 19.47 -3.67
CA PHE A 303 -13.21 20.75 -3.10
C PHE A 303 -12.23 21.51 -3.99
N GLU A 304 -12.32 21.36 -5.33
CA GLU A 304 -11.42 21.97 -6.31
C GLU A 304 -11.21 23.49 -6.13
N LYS A 305 -12.25 24.21 -5.69
CA LYS A 305 -12.17 25.66 -5.45
C LYS A 305 -11.27 26.04 -4.26
N LEU A 306 -11.07 25.13 -3.32
CA LEU A 306 -10.26 25.34 -2.12
C LEU A 306 -8.77 25.06 -2.34
N VAL A 307 -8.42 24.48 -3.48
CA VAL A 307 -7.02 24.28 -3.89
C VAL A 307 -6.22 25.59 -3.87
N LYS A 308 -6.88 26.72 -4.15
CA LYS A 308 -6.26 28.06 -4.14
C LYS A 308 -5.77 28.52 -2.77
N ILE A 309 -6.17 27.86 -1.68
CA ILE A 309 -5.68 28.14 -0.31
C ILE A 309 -4.25 27.58 -0.16
N LEU A 310 -3.88 26.61 -0.99
CA LEU A 310 -2.57 25.97 -0.96
C LEU A 310 -1.52 26.74 -1.78
N ASP A 311 -1.94 27.68 -2.63
CA ASP A 311 -1.08 28.58 -3.42
C ASP A 311 -0.70 29.83 -2.61
#